data_AF-A0A7C7NUF4-F1
#
_entry.id   AF-A0A7C7NUF4-F1
#
_cell.length_a   1.000
_cell.length_b   1.000
_cell.length_c   1.000
_cell.angle_alpha   90.00
_cell.angle_beta   90.00
_cell.angle_gamma   90.00
#
_symmetry.space_group_name_H-M   'P 1'
#
loop_
_entity.id
_entity.type
_entity.pdbx_description
1 polymer ?
#
loop_
_entity_poly.entity_id
_entity_poly.type
_entity_poly.pdbx_seq_one_letter_code
_entity_poly.pdbx_strand_id
1 'polypeptide(L)'
;MHKNQIEKADRRMAFVAVFGLLMLGTGCEVTNPGPIQDEFLVQPESRAGLVNGAQRRLNEAIGWIGYTGAIVAREIMPGGQTGAYGHSVAAQGGYIQPGSYSGHFGDAQQARFIAETAIQLFTDAAWQEGVGVEGDMVAQANIWAGYANRLLGENWCEAVINGGPLEDGLVYLKRAEGQFTEAMNRANDETLRTAAIAGRAQVRAFLATYGEASWSNAYSDAASVENDFTYVVEMSNLEQATRNTIMWA
;
A
#
# COMPACT_ATOMS: atom_id res chain seq x y z
N MET A 1 1.96 -66.25 -38.78
CA MET A 1 2.92 -65.56 -37.88
C MET A 1 3.09 -64.07 -38.13
N HIS A 2 2.83 -63.54 -39.34
CA HIS A 2 3.11 -62.13 -39.66
C HIS A 2 2.12 -61.10 -39.04
N LYS A 3 0.82 -61.43 -38.92
CA LYS A 3 -0.20 -60.53 -38.32
C LYS A 3 0.02 -60.19 -36.83
N ASN A 4 0.41 -61.16 -36.01
CA ASN A 4 0.61 -60.95 -34.56
C ASN A 4 1.84 -60.06 -34.23
N GLN A 5 2.78 -59.91 -35.16
CA GLN A 5 3.95 -59.04 -34.98
C GLN A 5 3.58 -57.57 -35.24
N ILE A 6 2.68 -57.31 -36.20
CA ILE A 6 2.22 -55.96 -36.57
C ILE A 6 1.36 -55.37 -35.45
N GLU A 7 0.42 -56.14 -34.89
CA GLU A 7 -0.47 -55.68 -33.82
C GLU A 7 0.28 -55.35 -32.50
N LYS A 8 1.37 -56.08 -32.22
CA LYS A 8 2.27 -55.77 -31.09
C LYS A 8 3.12 -54.53 -31.34
N ALA A 9 3.50 -54.25 -32.58
CA ALA A 9 4.24 -53.04 -32.95
C ALA A 9 3.32 -51.80 -32.84
N ASP A 10 2.08 -51.89 -33.29
CA ASP A 10 1.09 -50.80 -33.19
C ASP A 10 0.72 -50.47 -31.75
N ARG A 11 0.53 -51.48 -30.88
CA ARG A 11 0.31 -51.26 -29.44
C ARG A 11 1.53 -50.62 -28.75
N ARG A 12 2.74 -50.96 -29.17
CA ARG A 12 3.97 -50.35 -28.63
C ARG A 12 4.15 -48.92 -29.10
N MET A 13 3.86 -48.62 -30.37
CA MET A 13 3.88 -47.25 -30.91
C MET A 13 2.81 -46.37 -30.28
N ALA A 14 1.60 -46.90 -30.06
CA ALA A 14 0.53 -46.19 -29.36
C ALA A 14 0.90 -45.87 -27.90
N PHE A 15 1.52 -46.82 -27.19
CA PHE A 15 2.00 -46.58 -25.82
C PHE A 15 3.13 -45.54 -25.77
N VAL A 16 4.08 -45.59 -26.71
CA VAL A 16 5.18 -44.61 -26.78
C VAL A 16 4.67 -43.21 -27.14
N ALA A 17 3.67 -43.11 -28.04
CA ALA A 17 3.04 -41.84 -28.38
C ALA A 17 2.25 -41.23 -27.22
N VAL A 18 1.52 -42.04 -26.46
CA VAL A 18 0.79 -41.58 -25.26
C VAL A 18 1.74 -41.15 -24.14
N PHE A 19 2.82 -41.89 -23.91
CA PHE A 19 3.85 -41.51 -22.92
C PHE A 19 4.63 -40.26 -23.35
N GLY A 20 4.88 -40.09 -24.65
CA GLY A 20 5.52 -38.90 -25.21
C GLY A 20 4.66 -37.64 -25.10
N LEU A 21 3.34 -37.75 -25.30
CA LEU A 21 2.42 -36.62 -25.11
C LEU A 21 2.24 -36.24 -23.64
N LEU A 22 2.26 -37.20 -22.71
CA LEU A 22 2.19 -36.93 -21.27
C LEU A 22 3.44 -36.20 -20.74
N MET A 23 4.62 -36.48 -21.31
CA MET A 23 5.88 -35.81 -20.93
C MET A 23 6.03 -34.40 -21.50
N LEU A 24 5.29 -34.05 -22.57
CA LEU A 24 5.29 -32.70 -23.16
C LEU A 24 4.28 -31.75 -22.48
N GLY A 25 3.35 -32.27 -21.67
CA GLY A 25 2.34 -31.47 -20.97
C GLY A 25 2.77 -30.93 -19.61
N THR A 26 3.84 -31.46 -19.01
CA THR A 26 4.25 -31.13 -17.63
C THR A 26 5.35 -30.05 -17.54
N GLY A 27 5.83 -29.54 -18.68
CA GLY A 27 6.92 -28.55 -18.74
C GLY A 27 6.53 -27.16 -19.24
N CYS A 28 5.24 -26.92 -19.50
CA CYS A 28 4.75 -25.61 -19.99
C CYS A 28 4.24 -24.71 -18.86
N GLU A 29 4.20 -25.19 -17.62
CA GLU A 29 3.88 -24.38 -16.45
C GLU A 29 5.14 -23.62 -16.02
N VAL A 30 5.36 -22.47 -16.65
CA VAL A 30 6.42 -21.55 -16.25
C VAL A 30 5.96 -20.85 -14.98
N THR A 31 6.32 -21.38 -13.82
CA THR A 31 6.23 -20.64 -12.57
C THR A 31 7.20 -19.47 -12.68
N ASN A 32 6.69 -18.27 -12.95
CA ASN A 32 7.50 -17.05 -12.89
C ASN A 32 8.00 -16.92 -11.44
N PRO A 33 9.32 -17.01 -11.17
CA PRO A 33 9.83 -16.97 -9.80
C PRO A 33 9.74 -15.56 -9.18
N GLY A 34 9.35 -14.55 -9.97
CA GLY A 34 9.27 -13.15 -9.55
C GLY A 34 8.04 -12.79 -8.69
N PRO A 35 6.81 -13.12 -9.10
CA PRO A 35 5.61 -12.83 -8.31
C PRO A 35 5.46 -13.81 -7.15
N ILE A 36 5.16 -13.28 -5.96
CA ILE A 36 4.66 -14.12 -4.86
C ILE A 36 3.28 -14.64 -5.28
N GLN A 37 3.10 -15.96 -5.23
CA GLN A 37 1.81 -16.59 -5.50
C GLN A 37 0.85 -16.30 -4.34
N ASP A 38 -0.43 -16.11 -4.64
CA ASP A 38 -1.46 -15.75 -3.64
C ASP A 38 -1.52 -16.76 -2.47
N GLU A 39 -1.24 -18.04 -2.73
CA GLU A 39 -1.17 -19.10 -1.71
C GLU A 39 -0.10 -18.87 -0.63
N PHE A 40 0.96 -18.13 -0.94
CA PHE A 40 1.99 -17.77 0.03
C PHE A 40 1.59 -16.53 0.84
N LEU A 41 0.71 -15.66 0.30
CA LEU A 41 0.26 -14.45 1.00
C LEU A 41 -0.65 -14.77 2.18
N VAL A 42 -1.34 -15.92 2.16
CA VAL A 42 -2.24 -16.39 3.22
C VAL A 42 -1.54 -17.17 4.34
N GLN A 43 -0.20 -17.25 4.30
CA GLN A 43 0.59 -17.97 5.32
C GLN A 43 0.92 -17.06 6.51
N PRO A 44 0.90 -17.55 7.76
CA PRO A 44 1.27 -16.79 8.95
C PRO A 44 2.61 -16.03 8.85
N GLU A 45 3.57 -16.62 8.13
CA GLU A 45 4.91 -16.09 7.90
C GLU A 45 4.89 -14.81 7.04
N SER A 46 3.88 -14.63 6.19
CA SER A 46 3.75 -13.48 5.28
C SER A 46 3.17 -12.23 5.97
N ARG A 47 2.56 -12.37 7.16
CA ARG A 47 1.83 -11.28 7.82
C ARG A 47 2.71 -10.06 8.11
N ALA A 48 3.88 -10.29 8.71
CA ALA A 48 4.82 -9.22 9.00
C ALA A 48 5.35 -8.56 7.72
N GLY A 49 5.56 -9.34 6.66
CA GLY A 49 5.99 -8.85 5.34
C GLY A 49 4.95 -7.91 4.72
N LEU A 50 3.67 -8.23 4.82
CA LEU A 50 2.57 -7.39 4.31
C LEU A 50 2.50 -6.05 5.06
N VAL A 51 2.52 -6.07 6.40
CA VAL A 51 2.44 -4.85 7.22
C VAL A 51 3.67 -3.96 7.02
N ASN A 52 4.87 -4.54 7.04
CA ASN A 52 6.11 -3.80 6.82
C ASN A 52 6.23 -3.30 5.36
N GLY A 53 5.72 -4.06 4.39
CA GLY A 53 5.65 -3.67 2.99
C GLY A 53 4.76 -2.44 2.79
N ALA A 54 3.61 -2.39 3.48
CA ALA A 54 2.73 -1.22 3.49
C ALA A 54 3.44 0.02 4.05
N GLN A 55 4.07 -0.10 5.23
CA GLN A 55 4.83 1.00 5.83
C GLN A 55 5.97 1.48 4.93
N ARG A 56 6.71 0.55 4.33
CA ARG A 56 7.79 0.85 3.39
C ARG A 56 7.27 1.66 2.21
N ARG A 57 6.21 1.23 1.53
CA ARG A 57 5.68 1.96 0.37
C ARG A 57 5.09 3.31 0.77
N LEU A 58 4.47 3.40 1.95
CA LEU A 58 4.00 4.66 2.51
C LEU A 58 5.17 5.64 2.76
N ASN A 59 6.31 5.15 3.26
CA ASN A 59 7.51 5.96 3.45
C ASN A 59 7.97 6.60 2.12
N GLU A 60 8.12 5.81 1.07
CA GLU A 60 8.54 6.32 -0.25
C GLU A 60 7.57 7.41 -0.76
N ALA A 61 6.26 7.17 -0.60
CA ALA A 61 5.23 8.12 -0.96
C ALA A 61 5.32 9.43 -0.14
N ILE A 62 5.42 9.34 1.19
CA ILE A 62 5.53 10.51 2.08
C ILE A 62 6.79 11.32 1.75
N GLY A 63 7.92 10.66 1.50
CA GLY A 63 9.18 11.33 1.20
C GLY A 63 9.08 12.20 -0.06
N TRP A 64 8.55 11.64 -1.15
CA TRP A 64 8.42 12.36 -2.41
C TRP A 64 7.28 13.38 -2.42
N ILE A 65 6.10 13.01 -1.93
CA ILE A 65 4.95 13.93 -1.87
C ILE A 65 5.25 15.09 -0.93
N GLY A 66 5.88 14.82 0.22
CA GLY A 66 6.30 15.86 1.16
C GLY A 66 7.31 16.82 0.54
N TYR A 67 8.31 16.30 -0.18
CA TYR A 67 9.31 17.16 -0.82
C TYR A 67 8.71 18.02 -1.94
N THR A 68 7.92 17.41 -2.84
CA THR A 68 7.23 18.12 -3.93
C THR A 68 6.24 19.16 -3.36
N GLY A 69 5.50 18.79 -2.33
CA GLY A 69 4.56 19.65 -1.63
C GLY A 69 5.26 20.86 -0.99
N ALA A 70 6.38 20.64 -0.29
CA ALA A 70 7.17 21.70 0.33
C ALA A 70 7.74 22.70 -0.69
N ILE A 71 8.12 22.23 -1.89
CA ILE A 71 8.55 23.12 -2.99
C ILE A 71 7.37 23.99 -3.46
N VAL A 72 6.22 23.39 -3.72
CA VAL A 72 5.04 24.10 -4.24
C VAL A 72 4.46 25.07 -3.21
N ALA A 73 4.49 24.69 -1.93
CA ALA A 73 4.11 25.52 -0.79
C ALA A 73 5.15 26.61 -0.43
N ARG A 74 6.33 26.58 -1.07
CA ARG A 74 7.47 27.49 -0.82
C ARG A 74 8.05 27.39 0.59
N GLU A 75 7.97 26.21 1.19
CA GLU A 75 8.65 25.87 2.44
C GLU A 75 10.13 25.54 2.19
N ILE A 76 10.44 24.99 1.01
CA ILE A 76 11.79 24.73 0.54
C ILE A 76 12.02 25.47 -0.77
N MET A 77 13.13 26.20 -0.86
CA MET A 77 13.51 26.97 -2.04
C MET A 77 14.78 26.37 -2.68
N PRO A 78 14.84 26.20 -4.00
CA PRO A 78 16.01 25.67 -4.68
C PRO A 78 17.24 26.55 -4.46
N GLY A 79 18.30 26.00 -3.86
CA GLY A 79 19.57 26.70 -3.60
C GLY A 79 20.51 26.83 -4.81
N GLY A 80 20.02 26.58 -6.04
CA GLY A 80 20.85 26.61 -7.26
C GLY A 80 21.42 25.24 -7.69
N GLN A 81 20.91 24.15 -7.12
CA GLN A 81 21.29 22.79 -7.53
C GLN A 81 20.92 22.50 -9.00
N THR A 82 21.86 21.92 -9.75
CA THR A 82 21.61 21.49 -11.13
C THR A 82 20.63 20.33 -11.15
N GLY A 83 19.49 20.49 -11.83
CA GLY A 83 18.48 19.44 -12.00
C GLY A 83 17.41 19.35 -10.92
N ALA A 84 17.48 20.17 -9.85
CA ALA A 84 16.42 20.35 -8.84
C ALA A 84 15.77 19.05 -8.31
N TYR A 85 16.56 17.97 -8.15
CA TYR A 85 16.06 16.64 -7.78
C TYR A 85 14.85 16.18 -8.63
N GLY A 86 14.84 16.52 -9.92
CA GLY A 86 13.76 16.15 -10.84
C GLY A 86 12.58 17.11 -10.89
N HIS A 87 12.61 18.23 -10.15
CA HIS A 87 11.54 19.23 -10.19
C HIS A 87 11.69 20.21 -11.35
N SER A 88 10.60 20.40 -12.11
CA SER A 88 10.57 21.41 -13.17
C SER A 88 10.62 22.83 -12.59
N VAL A 89 11.06 23.80 -13.39
CA VAL A 89 11.03 25.24 -13.02
C VAL A 89 9.60 25.69 -12.71
N ALA A 90 8.61 25.10 -13.38
CA ALA A 90 7.21 25.37 -13.11
C ALA A 90 6.78 24.90 -11.71
N ALA A 91 7.17 23.68 -11.31
CA ALA A 91 6.89 23.17 -9.98
C ALA A 91 7.56 24.02 -8.89
N GLN A 92 8.82 24.44 -9.13
CA GLN A 92 9.54 25.38 -8.26
C GLN A 92 8.87 26.77 -8.17
N GLY A 93 8.13 27.16 -9.21
CA GLY A 93 7.30 28.37 -9.21
C GLY A 93 5.96 28.22 -8.47
N GLY A 94 5.62 27.02 -8.02
CA GLY A 94 4.34 26.70 -7.38
C GLY A 94 3.28 26.14 -8.34
N TYR A 95 3.66 25.63 -9.51
CA TYR A 95 2.73 25.10 -10.50
C TYR A 95 3.06 23.66 -10.92
N ILE A 96 2.18 22.72 -10.57
CA ILE A 96 2.27 21.31 -11.00
C ILE A 96 1.58 21.17 -12.36
N GLN A 97 2.33 20.75 -13.37
CA GLN A 97 1.81 20.51 -14.71
C GLN A 97 1.04 19.18 -14.76
N PRO A 98 -0.06 19.08 -15.52
CA PRO A 98 -0.79 17.82 -15.68
C PRO A 98 0.12 16.67 -16.12
N GLY A 99 -0.04 15.51 -15.49
CA GLY A 99 0.79 14.32 -15.77
C GLY A 99 2.20 14.34 -15.18
N SER A 100 2.61 15.45 -14.53
CA SER A 100 3.86 15.46 -13.78
C SER A 100 3.75 14.62 -12.52
N TYR A 101 4.86 13.99 -12.14
CA TYR A 101 4.98 13.27 -10.88
C TYR A 101 3.93 12.15 -10.67
N SER A 102 3.45 11.52 -11.73
CA SER A 102 2.51 10.39 -11.67
C SER A 102 3.02 9.22 -10.83
N GLY A 103 4.35 9.09 -10.68
CA GLY A 103 4.99 8.15 -9.76
C GLY A 103 4.51 8.32 -8.31
N HIS A 104 4.30 9.55 -7.83
CA HIS A 104 3.86 9.81 -6.47
C HIS A 104 2.46 9.25 -6.20
N PHE A 105 1.56 9.39 -7.18
CA PHE A 105 0.25 8.76 -7.13
C PHE A 105 0.40 7.24 -7.05
N GLY A 106 1.22 6.66 -7.93
CA GLY A 106 1.51 5.23 -7.95
C GLY A 106 2.05 4.71 -6.61
N ASP A 107 2.98 5.42 -5.99
CA ASP A 107 3.58 5.05 -4.70
C ASP A 107 2.54 5.05 -3.58
N ALA A 108 1.73 6.11 -3.48
CA ALA A 108 0.67 6.22 -2.46
C ALA A 108 -0.47 5.20 -2.68
N GLN A 109 -0.85 4.95 -3.95
CA GLN A 109 -1.81 3.91 -4.33
C GLN A 109 -1.32 2.52 -3.92
N GLN A 110 -0.04 2.20 -4.16
CA GLN A 110 0.54 0.93 -3.78
C GLN A 110 0.59 0.77 -2.25
N ALA A 111 0.98 1.81 -1.53
CA ALA A 111 0.94 1.81 -0.07
C ALA A 111 -0.46 1.49 0.46
N ARG A 112 -1.49 2.15 -0.08
CA ARG A 112 -2.89 1.85 0.23
C ARG A 112 -3.24 0.41 -0.10
N PHE A 113 -2.96 -0.01 -1.32
CA PHE A 113 -3.32 -1.34 -1.83
C PHE A 113 -2.74 -2.44 -0.96
N ILE A 114 -1.44 -2.40 -0.65
CA ILE A 114 -0.78 -3.42 0.18
C ILE A 114 -1.41 -3.47 1.58
N ALA A 115 -1.66 -2.30 2.20
CA ALA A 115 -2.24 -2.25 3.54
C ALA A 115 -3.68 -2.79 3.56
N GLU A 116 -4.52 -2.37 2.61
CA GLU A 116 -5.92 -2.81 2.52
C GLU A 116 -6.03 -4.29 2.14
N THR A 117 -5.16 -4.78 1.25
CA THR A 117 -5.05 -6.22 0.94
C THR A 117 -4.62 -7.02 2.16
N ALA A 118 -3.66 -6.52 2.95
CA ALA A 118 -3.27 -7.19 4.20
C ALA A 118 -4.45 -7.33 5.16
N ILE A 119 -5.26 -6.27 5.32
CA ILE A 119 -6.45 -6.30 6.18
C ILE A 119 -7.49 -7.28 5.65
N GLN A 120 -7.77 -7.28 4.34
CA GLN A 120 -8.69 -8.23 3.72
C GLN A 120 -8.25 -9.66 3.97
N LEU A 121 -6.97 -9.94 3.72
CA LEU A 121 -6.36 -11.23 4.00
C LEU A 121 -6.54 -11.61 5.47
N PHE A 122 -6.21 -10.75 6.43
CA PHE A 122 -6.37 -11.05 7.87
C PHE A 122 -7.81 -11.38 8.30
N THR A 123 -8.81 -10.99 7.51
CA THR A 123 -10.22 -11.30 7.75
C THR A 123 -10.75 -12.51 6.98
N ASP A 124 -10.00 -13.03 5.99
CA ASP A 124 -10.46 -14.09 5.12
C ASP A 124 -10.30 -15.48 5.77
N ALA A 125 -11.30 -16.33 5.59
CA ALA A 125 -11.32 -17.72 6.08
C ALA A 125 -10.30 -18.62 5.35
N ALA A 126 -9.74 -18.16 4.23
CA ALA A 126 -8.64 -18.83 3.52
C ALA A 126 -7.33 -18.89 4.33
N TRP A 127 -7.21 -18.08 5.39
CA TRP A 127 -6.13 -18.22 6.36
C TRP A 127 -6.38 -19.45 7.22
N GLN A 128 -5.43 -20.38 7.21
CA GLN A 128 -5.52 -21.69 7.87
C GLN A 128 -6.34 -21.64 9.17
N GLU A 129 -7.48 -22.34 9.16
CA GLU A 129 -8.43 -22.37 10.27
C GLU A 129 -7.70 -22.64 11.60
N GLY A 130 -7.78 -21.68 12.53
CA GLY A 130 -7.36 -21.88 13.94
C GLY A 130 -6.31 -20.91 14.48
N VAL A 131 -5.63 -20.10 13.65
CA VAL A 131 -4.67 -19.09 14.13
C VAL A 131 -5.10 -17.69 13.74
N GLY A 132 -5.83 -17.03 14.65
CA GLY A 132 -6.19 -15.62 14.50
C GLY A 132 -4.97 -14.71 14.26
N VAL A 133 -5.21 -13.54 13.68
CA VAL A 133 -4.19 -12.49 13.58
C VAL A 133 -4.25 -11.65 14.85
N GLU A 134 -3.09 -11.37 15.45
CA GLU A 134 -3.00 -10.53 16.63
C GLU A 134 -3.64 -9.15 16.40
N GLY A 135 -4.42 -8.68 17.37
CA GLY A 135 -5.17 -7.43 17.26
C GLY A 135 -4.29 -6.23 16.90
N ASP A 136 -3.12 -6.12 17.52
CA ASP A 136 -2.16 -5.04 17.25
C ASP A 136 -1.60 -5.08 15.82
N MET A 137 -1.44 -6.26 15.23
CA MET A 137 -1.00 -6.39 13.84
C MET A 137 -2.10 -5.93 12.87
N VAL A 138 -3.35 -6.28 13.15
CA VAL A 138 -4.50 -5.77 12.39
C VAL A 138 -4.60 -4.25 12.56
N ALA A 139 -4.42 -3.73 13.78
CA ALA A 139 -4.43 -2.31 14.06
C ALA A 139 -3.34 -1.57 13.28
N GLN A 140 -2.12 -2.09 13.27
CA GLN A 140 -1.00 -1.50 12.54
C GLN A 140 -1.24 -1.47 11.03
N ALA A 141 -1.79 -2.55 10.45
CA ALA A 141 -2.19 -2.56 9.03
C ALA A 141 -3.24 -1.47 8.72
N ASN A 142 -4.24 -1.33 9.58
CA ASN A 142 -5.27 -0.28 9.48
C ASN A 142 -4.66 1.13 9.62
N ILE A 143 -3.68 1.34 10.50
CA ILE A 143 -2.98 2.62 10.63
C ILE A 143 -2.26 2.98 9.33
N TRP A 144 -1.53 2.03 8.72
CA TRP A 144 -0.86 2.28 7.43
C TRP A 144 -1.85 2.51 6.28
N ALA A 145 -2.96 1.77 6.24
CA ALA A 145 -4.03 2.02 5.28
C ALA A 145 -4.65 3.42 5.49
N GLY A 146 -4.84 3.85 6.74
CA GLY A 146 -5.36 5.16 7.11
C GLY A 146 -4.45 6.29 6.64
N TYR A 147 -3.15 6.20 6.93
CA TYR A 147 -2.19 7.22 6.47
C TYR A 147 -1.99 7.24 4.95
N ALA A 148 -2.00 6.08 4.28
CA ALA A 148 -1.90 6.04 2.81
C ALA A 148 -3.12 6.67 2.14
N ASN A 149 -4.32 6.36 2.63
CA ASN A 149 -5.56 7.00 2.17
C ASN A 149 -5.56 8.50 2.48
N ARG A 150 -5.13 8.90 3.68
CA ARG A 150 -5.02 10.33 4.01
C ARG A 150 -4.10 11.06 3.04
N LEU A 151 -2.90 10.54 2.79
CA LEU A 151 -1.93 11.13 1.88
C LEU A 151 -2.52 11.30 0.45
N LEU A 152 -3.27 10.32 -0.03
CA LEU A 152 -3.98 10.41 -1.30
C LEU A 152 -5.05 11.51 -1.28
N GLY A 153 -5.90 11.53 -0.25
CA GLY A 153 -7.01 12.48 -0.14
C GLY A 153 -6.58 13.93 0.08
N GLU A 154 -5.40 14.15 0.64
CA GLU A 154 -4.82 15.50 0.80
C GLU A 154 -4.18 16.05 -0.49
N ASN A 155 -3.81 15.17 -1.43
CA ASN A 155 -2.97 15.55 -2.58
C ASN A 155 -3.63 15.33 -3.96
N TRP A 156 -4.74 14.59 -4.05
CA TRP A 156 -5.48 14.37 -5.29
C TRP A 156 -6.96 14.68 -5.14
N CYS A 157 -7.50 15.44 -6.12
CA CYS A 157 -8.91 15.84 -6.15
C CYS A 157 -9.86 14.71 -6.53
N GLU A 158 -9.35 13.65 -7.16
CA GLU A 158 -10.13 12.53 -7.68
C GLU A 158 -9.56 11.21 -7.16
N ALA A 159 -10.44 10.24 -6.95
CA ALA A 159 -10.10 8.93 -6.47
C ALA A 159 -10.39 7.86 -7.52
N VAL A 160 -9.50 6.87 -7.59
CA VAL A 160 -9.72 5.58 -8.25
C VAL A 160 -9.35 4.49 -7.27
N ILE A 161 -10.29 3.60 -6.96
CA ILE A 161 -10.08 2.47 -6.05
C ILE A 161 -10.03 1.19 -6.87
N ASN A 162 -8.86 0.53 -6.88
CA ASN A 162 -8.66 -0.80 -7.48
C ASN A 162 -9.16 -0.93 -8.94
N GLY A 163 -8.90 0.10 -9.76
CA GLY A 163 -9.33 0.13 -11.16
C GLY A 163 -10.82 0.41 -11.37
N GLY A 164 -11.53 0.81 -10.30
CA GLY A 164 -12.92 1.24 -10.35
C GLY A 164 -13.14 2.56 -11.10
N PRO A 165 -14.39 3.07 -11.11
CA PRO A 165 -14.71 4.36 -11.72
C PRO A 165 -13.98 5.51 -11.02
N LEU A 166 -13.93 6.66 -11.70
CA LEU A 166 -13.48 7.91 -11.11
C LEU A 166 -14.48 8.38 -10.06
N GLU A 167 -13.99 8.70 -8.87
CA GLU A 167 -14.74 9.16 -7.72
C GLU A 167 -14.18 10.48 -7.18
N ASP A 168 -14.90 11.09 -6.24
CA ASP A 168 -14.42 12.28 -5.53
C ASP A 168 -13.22 11.95 -4.62
N GLY A 169 -12.20 12.81 -4.57
CA GLY A 169 -10.98 12.60 -3.78
C GLY A 169 -11.23 12.43 -2.28
N LEU A 170 -12.33 12.97 -1.74
CA LEU A 170 -12.71 12.81 -0.34
C LEU A 170 -13.05 11.34 0.01
N VAL A 171 -13.29 10.48 -0.99
CA VAL A 171 -13.42 9.02 -0.77
C VAL A 171 -12.20 8.47 -0.04
N TYR A 172 -10.99 8.92 -0.38
CA TYR A 172 -9.80 8.50 0.34
C TYR A 172 -9.85 8.89 1.82
N LEU A 173 -10.23 10.12 2.15
CA LEU A 173 -10.34 10.57 3.54
C LEU A 173 -11.43 9.80 4.31
N LYS A 174 -12.57 9.52 3.69
CA LYS A 174 -13.64 8.69 4.29
C LYS A 174 -13.16 7.28 4.60
N ARG A 175 -12.39 6.68 3.69
CA ARG A 175 -11.72 5.39 3.93
C ARG A 175 -10.75 5.49 5.09
N ALA A 176 -9.90 6.53 5.11
CA ALA A 176 -8.93 6.74 6.17
C ALA A 176 -9.58 6.84 7.56
N GLU A 177 -10.69 7.57 7.70
CA GLU A 177 -11.44 7.66 8.97
C GLU A 177 -11.92 6.27 9.44
N GLY A 178 -12.44 5.46 8.52
CA GLY A 178 -12.87 4.09 8.80
C GLY A 178 -11.71 3.21 9.26
N GLN A 179 -10.58 3.25 8.55
CA GLN A 179 -9.38 2.49 8.88
C GLN A 179 -8.84 2.87 10.27
N PHE A 180 -8.73 4.16 10.59
CA PHE A 180 -8.31 4.57 11.94
C PHE A 180 -9.30 4.15 13.02
N THR A 181 -10.61 4.13 12.71
CA THR A 181 -11.62 3.63 13.66
C THR A 181 -11.46 2.15 13.94
N GLU A 182 -11.24 1.33 12.91
CA GLU A 182 -10.95 -0.09 13.08
C GLU A 182 -9.62 -0.31 13.81
N ALA A 183 -8.58 0.48 13.53
CA ALA A 183 -7.32 0.38 14.25
C ALA A 183 -7.50 0.53 15.76
N MET A 184 -8.27 1.54 16.22
CA MET A 184 -8.54 1.72 17.65
C MET A 184 -9.30 0.53 18.26
N ASN A 185 -10.22 -0.08 17.50
CA ASN A 185 -11.01 -1.23 17.98
C ASN A 185 -10.16 -2.49 18.12
N ARG A 186 -9.05 -2.60 17.37
CA ARG A 186 -8.18 -3.77 17.34
C ARG A 186 -6.94 -3.64 18.21
N ALA A 187 -6.50 -2.40 18.48
CA ALA A 187 -5.29 -2.12 19.24
C ALA A 187 -5.45 -2.43 20.74
N ASN A 188 -4.67 -3.40 21.21
CA ASN A 188 -4.40 -3.61 22.62
C ASN A 188 -3.31 -2.61 23.09
N ASP A 189 -2.31 -2.36 22.24
CA ASP A 189 -1.23 -1.41 22.48
C ASP A 189 -1.75 0.05 22.50
N GLU A 190 -1.42 0.78 23.57
CA GLU A 190 -1.83 2.17 23.78
C GLU A 190 -1.25 3.11 22.71
N THR A 191 0.00 2.89 22.31
CA THR A 191 0.68 3.70 21.28
C THR A 191 -0.03 3.58 19.94
N LEU A 192 -0.40 2.35 19.54
CA LEU A 192 -1.14 2.13 18.29
C LEU A 192 -2.53 2.79 18.35
N ARG A 193 -3.21 2.69 19.50
CA ARG A 193 -4.52 3.31 19.68
C ARG A 193 -4.44 4.85 19.65
N THR A 194 -3.46 5.44 20.31
CA THR A 194 -3.21 6.90 20.25
C THR A 194 -2.78 7.34 18.85
N ALA A 195 -1.97 6.57 18.14
CA ALA A 195 -1.62 6.84 16.74
C ALA A 195 -2.85 6.86 15.84
N ALA A 196 -3.77 5.91 16.03
CA ALA A 196 -5.03 5.87 15.29
C ALA A 196 -5.93 7.06 15.61
N ILE A 197 -6.04 7.47 16.88
CA ILE A 197 -6.78 8.68 17.29
C ILE A 197 -6.18 9.92 16.62
N ALA A 198 -4.85 10.08 16.68
CA ALA A 198 -4.14 11.20 16.08
C ALA A 198 -4.32 11.26 14.55
N GLY A 199 -4.25 10.10 13.88
CA GLY A 199 -4.51 9.98 12.45
C GLY A 199 -5.95 10.38 12.08
N ARG A 200 -6.93 9.90 12.86
CA ARG A 200 -8.35 10.22 12.64
C ARG A 200 -8.65 11.69 12.88
N ALA A 201 -8.04 12.32 13.88
CA ALA A 201 -8.17 13.76 14.13
C ALA A 201 -7.75 14.58 12.90
N GLN A 202 -6.61 14.23 12.29
CA GLN A 202 -6.07 14.89 11.10
C GLN A 202 -7.00 14.72 9.88
N VAL A 203 -7.50 13.50 9.65
CA VAL A 203 -8.47 13.21 8.59
C VAL A 203 -9.78 13.98 8.80
N ARG A 204 -10.29 14.02 10.03
CA ARG A 204 -11.53 14.73 10.36
C ARG A 204 -11.40 16.23 10.20
N ALA A 205 -10.23 16.81 10.49
CA ALA A 205 -9.97 18.23 10.23
C ALA A 205 -10.06 18.55 8.72
N PHE A 206 -9.48 17.68 7.88
CA PHE A 206 -9.62 17.81 6.43
C PHE A 206 -11.08 17.65 5.97
N LEU A 207 -11.77 16.60 6.39
CA LEU A 207 -13.18 16.38 6.05
C LEU A 207 -14.07 17.56 6.54
N ALA A 208 -13.78 18.14 7.69
CA ALA A 208 -14.51 19.29 8.22
C ALA A 208 -14.32 20.56 7.37
N THR A 209 -13.17 20.72 6.73
CA THR A 209 -12.92 21.81 5.78
C THR A 209 -13.87 21.73 4.58
N TYR A 210 -14.28 20.53 4.18
CA TYR A 210 -15.22 20.28 3.09
C TYR A 210 -16.67 20.03 3.55
N GLY A 211 -16.97 20.19 4.84
CA GLY A 211 -18.32 19.99 5.38
C GLY A 211 -18.76 18.53 5.51
N GLU A 212 -17.85 17.57 5.37
CA GLU A 212 -18.11 16.13 5.51
C GLU A 212 -17.94 15.62 6.96
N ALA A 213 -17.34 16.45 7.82
CA ALA A 213 -17.22 16.22 9.26
C ALA A 213 -17.37 17.54 10.03
N SER A 214 -17.36 17.49 11.37
CA SER A 214 -17.34 18.70 12.20
C SER A 214 -15.97 18.94 12.82
N TRP A 215 -15.60 20.22 12.96
CA TRP A 215 -14.41 20.62 13.71
C TRP A 215 -14.45 20.17 15.17
N SER A 216 -15.64 20.02 15.76
CA SER A 216 -15.81 19.48 17.11
C SER A 216 -15.33 18.03 17.23
N ASN A 217 -15.58 17.20 16.21
CA ASN A 217 -15.15 15.80 16.20
C ASN A 217 -13.62 15.70 16.05
N ALA A 218 -13.04 16.52 15.17
CA ALA A 218 -11.59 16.61 15.01
C ALA A 218 -10.91 17.06 16.31
N TYR A 219 -11.45 18.09 16.97
CA TYR A 219 -10.97 18.58 18.25
C TYR A 219 -11.07 17.53 19.35
N SER A 220 -12.18 16.78 19.42
CA SER A 220 -12.35 15.74 20.43
C SER A 220 -11.30 14.64 20.34
N ASP A 221 -10.96 14.20 19.12
CA ASP A 221 -9.89 13.23 18.92
C ASP A 221 -8.52 13.85 19.27
N ALA A 222 -8.23 15.05 18.78
CA ALA A 222 -6.96 15.74 19.03
C ALA A 222 -6.71 16.02 20.51
N ALA A 223 -7.75 16.39 21.28
CA ALA A 223 -7.65 16.65 22.72
C ALA A 223 -7.34 15.40 23.55
N SER A 224 -7.47 14.21 22.96
CA SER A 224 -7.15 12.93 23.60
C SER A 224 -5.71 12.47 23.33
N VAL A 225 -4.92 13.26 22.58
CA VAL A 225 -3.54 12.95 22.21
C VAL A 225 -2.61 13.92 22.95
N GLU A 226 -1.58 13.39 23.60
CA GLU A 226 -0.56 14.22 24.26
C GLU A 226 0.23 15.04 23.23
N ASN A 227 0.62 16.27 23.59
CA ASN A 227 1.25 17.19 22.64
C ASN A 227 2.62 16.72 22.12
N ASP A 228 3.33 15.88 22.88
CA ASP A 228 4.62 15.29 22.53
C ASP A 228 4.52 13.87 21.96
N PHE A 229 3.30 13.33 21.83
CA PHE A 229 3.07 12.03 21.22
C PHE A 229 3.59 12.03 19.78
N THR A 230 4.41 11.03 19.46
CA THR A 230 4.97 10.86 18.13
C THR A 230 4.79 9.41 17.68
N TYR A 231 4.29 9.24 16.46
CA TYR A 231 4.25 7.96 15.78
C TYR A 231 4.92 8.11 14.42
N VAL A 232 5.98 7.34 14.17
CA VAL A 232 6.89 7.56 13.04
C VAL A 232 6.72 6.51 11.95
N VAL A 233 6.89 6.96 10.71
CA VAL A 233 7.23 6.06 9.61
C VAL A 233 8.75 5.91 9.59
N GLU A 234 9.24 4.69 9.73
CA GLU A 234 10.68 4.45 9.83
C GLU A 234 11.36 4.67 8.47
N MET A 235 12.33 5.60 8.45
CA MET A 235 13.10 5.97 7.27
C MET A 235 14.53 5.44 7.34
N SER A 236 15.03 4.92 6.21
CA SER A 236 16.36 4.33 6.15
C SER A 236 17.42 5.35 5.76
N ASN A 237 18.57 5.33 6.44
CA ASN A 237 19.75 6.07 6.01
C ASN A 237 20.62 5.30 5.00
N LEU A 238 20.31 4.01 4.76
CA LEU A 238 21.06 3.13 3.86
C LEU A 238 20.35 2.95 2.50
N GLU A 239 19.02 2.93 2.50
CA GLU A 239 18.22 2.69 1.31
C GLU A 239 17.65 4.02 0.77
N GLN A 240 18.11 4.40 -0.43
CA GLN A 240 17.77 5.69 -1.04
C GLN A 240 16.26 5.86 -1.24
N ALA A 241 15.55 4.79 -1.61
CA ALA A 241 14.12 4.86 -1.87
C ALA A 241 13.30 5.25 -0.62
N THR A 242 13.77 4.86 0.56
CA THR A 242 13.08 5.04 1.86
C THR A 242 13.77 6.05 2.78
N ARG A 243 14.69 6.84 2.23
CA ARG A 243 15.40 7.90 2.94
C ARG A 243 14.49 9.10 3.12
N ASN A 244 14.71 9.85 4.20
CA ASN A 244 14.02 11.11 4.42
C ASN A 244 14.42 12.15 3.36
N THR A 245 13.69 12.21 2.25
CA THR A 245 14.03 13.09 1.13
C THR A 245 14.13 14.56 1.56
N ILE A 246 13.30 15.02 2.49
CA ILE A 246 13.30 16.40 2.99
C ILE A 246 14.56 16.74 3.79
N MET A 247 15.01 15.86 4.69
CA MET A 247 16.23 16.07 5.49
C MET A 247 17.49 16.28 4.62
N TRP A 248 17.45 15.77 3.40
CA TRP A 248 18.61 15.66 2.53
C TRP A 248 18.50 16.51 1.25
N ALA A 249 17.41 17.26 1.11
CA ALA A 249 17.12 18.13 -0.03
C ALA A 249 17.69 19.55 0.13
#